data_AF-A0A7D5RV79-F1
#
_entry.id   AF-A0A7D5RV79-F1
#
_cell.length_a   1.000
_cell.length_b   1.000
_cell.length_c   1.000
_cell.angle_alpha   90.00
_cell.angle_beta   90.00
_cell.angle_gamma   90.00
#
_symmetry.space_group_name_H-M   'P 1'
#
loop_
_entity.id
_entity.type
_entity.pdbx_description
1 polymer ?
#
loop_
_entity_poly.entity_id
_entity_poly.type
_entity_poly.pdbx_seq_one_letter_code
_entity_poly.pdbx_strand_id
1 'polypeptide(L)'
;MGITKRLLEEQEALGFKSGDHSLICASHFQDYALKGFISRVGKLGTCDYCSDSEVQVVEFDQVMEVIMDGIRCHYGTPEDESVPYNSEFGYWSKTYDTEDLIKDVIGVQADDAIIEKVIKAIGSDSSWCLQNPEYPRQSEFMSADWKAFCKILKHQVRYVFISIQRGSRMNIVKLILRQFWIR
;
A
#
# COMPACT_ATOMS: atom_id res chain seq x y z
N MET A 1 -33.28 -2.13 -6.88
CA MET A 1 -31.96 -1.68 -7.36
C MET A 1 -31.52 -2.60 -8.50
N GLY A 2 -31.23 -2.04 -9.69
CA GLY A 2 -30.95 -2.81 -10.92
C GLY A 2 -29.56 -3.47 -10.92
N ILE A 3 -29.35 -4.43 -11.84
CA ILE A 3 -28.08 -5.18 -11.98
C ILE A 3 -26.92 -4.24 -12.32
N THR A 4 -27.13 -3.26 -13.19
CA THR A 4 -26.14 -2.22 -13.53
C THR A 4 -25.67 -1.41 -12.32
N LYS A 5 -26.58 -1.11 -11.39
CA LYS A 5 -26.21 -0.37 -10.17
C LYS A 5 -25.33 -1.22 -9.25
N ARG A 6 -25.64 -2.52 -9.11
CA ARG A 6 -24.82 -3.44 -8.29
C ARG A 6 -23.40 -3.62 -8.84
N LEU A 7 -23.28 -3.74 -10.16
CA LEU A 7 -21.97 -3.81 -10.83
C LEU A 7 -21.14 -2.54 -10.61
N LEU A 8 -21.77 -1.36 -10.67
CA LEU A 8 -21.11 -0.09 -10.36
C LEU A 8 -20.66 -0.02 -8.89
N GLU A 9 -21.54 -0.39 -7.96
CA GLU A 9 -21.23 -0.45 -6.53
C GLU A 9 -20.06 -1.40 -6.23
N GLU A 10 -19.98 -2.55 -6.91
CA GLU A 10 -18.88 -3.51 -6.79
C GLU A 10 -17.56 -2.96 -7.35
N GLN A 11 -17.58 -2.29 -8.50
CA GLN A 11 -16.39 -1.68 -9.11
C GLN A 11 -15.87 -0.50 -8.29
N GLU A 12 -16.76 0.32 -7.73
CA GLU A 12 -16.40 1.39 -6.78
C GLU A 12 -15.73 0.80 -5.53
N ALA A 13 -16.26 -0.30 -4.99
CA ALA A 13 -15.68 -0.98 -3.84
C ALA A 13 -14.27 -1.53 -4.12
N LEU A 14 -14.00 -2.04 -5.33
CA LEU A 14 -12.67 -2.51 -5.76
C LEU A 14 -11.70 -1.34 -6.04
N GLY A 15 -12.23 -0.19 -6.48
CA GLY A 15 -11.45 0.99 -6.84
C GLY A 15 -10.76 0.90 -8.20
N PHE A 16 -11.15 -0.07 -9.04
CA PHE A 16 -10.72 -0.19 -10.43
C PHE A 16 -11.82 -0.84 -11.29
N LYS A 17 -11.76 -0.62 -12.60
CA LYS A 17 -12.67 -1.23 -13.57
C LYS A 17 -12.23 -2.67 -13.84
N SER A 18 -13.00 -3.62 -13.32
CA SER A 18 -12.85 -5.05 -13.59
C SER A 18 -13.43 -5.45 -14.96
N GLY A 19 -13.00 -6.59 -15.47
CA GLY A 19 -13.47 -7.16 -16.74
C GLY A 19 -12.38 -7.39 -17.77
N ASP A 20 -11.11 -7.29 -17.38
CA ASP A 20 -9.99 -7.65 -18.23
C ASP A 20 -9.40 -9.00 -17.81
N HIS A 21 -9.64 -10.00 -18.64
CA HIS A 21 -9.18 -11.38 -18.42
C HIS A 21 -7.81 -11.66 -19.03
N SER A 22 -7.02 -10.61 -19.36
CA SER A 22 -5.67 -10.82 -19.87
C SER A 22 -4.79 -11.52 -18.84
N LEU A 23 -3.98 -12.46 -19.30
CA LEU A 23 -3.07 -13.26 -18.50
C LEU A 23 -1.67 -12.64 -18.51
N ILE A 24 -1.14 -12.40 -17.30
CA ILE A 24 0.17 -11.76 -17.09
C ILE A 24 1.06 -12.69 -16.28
N CYS A 25 2.33 -12.79 -16.68
CA CYS A 25 3.34 -13.56 -15.97
C CYS A 25 4.25 -12.67 -15.10
N ALA A 26 5.03 -13.31 -14.22
CA ALA A 26 5.88 -12.64 -13.25
C ALA A 26 7.09 -11.89 -13.86
N SER A 27 7.44 -12.12 -15.13
CA SER A 27 8.61 -11.50 -15.77
C SER A 27 8.42 -10.01 -16.01
N HIS A 28 7.17 -9.55 -16.21
CA HIS A 28 6.85 -8.15 -16.48
C HIS A 28 6.92 -7.24 -15.26
N PHE A 29 7.10 -7.80 -14.07
CA PHE A 29 7.28 -7.06 -12.83
C PHE A 29 8.72 -7.15 -12.38
N GLN A 30 9.25 -6.13 -11.69
CA GLN A 30 10.52 -6.23 -10.97
C GLN A 30 10.31 -6.44 -9.47
N ASP A 31 9.17 -5.99 -8.94
CA ASP A 31 8.82 -6.05 -7.53
C ASP A 31 8.76 -7.51 -7.00
N TYR A 32 9.43 -7.75 -5.88
CA TYR A 32 9.56 -9.09 -5.30
C TYR A 32 8.24 -9.60 -4.70
N ALA A 33 7.39 -8.71 -4.19
CA ALA A 33 6.11 -9.06 -3.60
C ALA A 33 5.12 -9.48 -4.69
N LEU A 34 5.07 -8.75 -5.82
CA LEU A 34 4.25 -9.12 -6.98
C LEU A 34 4.71 -10.43 -7.61
N LYS A 35 6.03 -10.62 -7.80
CA LYS A 35 6.58 -11.92 -8.24
C LYS A 35 6.22 -13.06 -7.27
N GLY A 36 6.35 -12.80 -5.97
CA GLY A 36 6.00 -13.74 -4.92
C GLY A 36 4.51 -14.07 -4.90
N PHE A 37 3.65 -13.12 -5.25
CA PHE A 37 2.22 -13.35 -5.40
C PHE A 37 1.92 -14.24 -6.62
N ILE A 38 2.45 -13.88 -7.79
CA ILE A 38 2.21 -14.63 -9.04
C ILE A 38 2.74 -16.06 -8.94
N SER A 39 3.88 -16.29 -8.31
CA SER A 39 4.43 -17.65 -8.13
C SER A 39 3.62 -18.52 -7.17
N ARG A 40 2.87 -17.93 -6.23
CA ARG A 40 2.06 -18.67 -5.25
C ARG A 40 0.64 -18.97 -5.74
N VAL A 41 0.04 -18.03 -6.46
CA VAL A 41 -1.36 -18.08 -6.89
C VAL A 41 -1.50 -18.47 -8.36
N GLY A 42 -0.46 -18.23 -9.15
CA GLY A 42 -0.45 -18.45 -10.58
C GLY A 42 -0.76 -19.87 -11.00
N LYS A 43 -1.26 -19.98 -12.23
CA LYS A 43 -1.50 -21.24 -12.91
C LYS A 43 -0.57 -21.34 -14.11
N LEU A 44 -0.22 -22.55 -14.51
CA LEU A 44 0.51 -22.77 -15.77
C LEU A 44 -0.39 -22.38 -16.95
N GLY A 45 0.12 -21.49 -17.81
CA GLY A 45 -0.59 -21.01 -18.98
C GLY A 45 0.32 -20.27 -19.94
N THR A 46 -0.29 -19.50 -20.83
CA THR A 46 0.39 -18.65 -21.80
C THR A 46 0.16 -17.19 -21.43
N CYS A 47 1.22 -16.38 -21.41
CA CYS A 47 1.11 -14.95 -21.13
C CYS A 47 0.71 -14.17 -22.39
N ASP A 48 -0.28 -13.30 -22.28
CA ASP A 48 -0.77 -12.51 -23.41
C ASP A 48 0.21 -11.40 -23.86
N TYR A 49 1.19 -11.07 -23.01
CA TYR A 49 2.12 -9.97 -23.24
C TYR A 49 3.46 -10.42 -23.81
N CYS A 50 4.07 -11.47 -23.26
CA CYS A 50 5.33 -12.02 -23.78
C CYS A 50 5.15 -13.23 -24.71
N SER A 51 3.94 -13.78 -24.83
CA SER A 51 3.65 -15.01 -25.60
C SER A 51 4.42 -16.26 -25.14
N ASP A 52 5.08 -16.20 -23.98
CA ASP A 52 5.72 -17.36 -23.38
C ASP A 52 4.66 -18.37 -22.94
N SER A 53 4.89 -19.63 -23.28
CA SER A 53 4.05 -20.76 -22.90
C SER A 53 4.67 -21.52 -21.72
N GLU A 54 3.83 -22.20 -20.94
CA GLU A 54 4.22 -22.95 -19.74
C GLU A 54 4.78 -22.08 -18.59
N VAL A 55 4.37 -20.81 -18.53
CA VAL A 55 4.74 -19.89 -17.45
C VAL A 55 3.62 -19.75 -16.43
N GLN A 56 3.96 -19.35 -15.20
CA GLN A 56 2.98 -19.01 -14.17
C GLN A 56 2.31 -17.69 -14.54
N VAL A 57 1.02 -17.76 -14.82
CA VAL A 57 0.18 -16.62 -15.20
C VAL A 57 -0.94 -16.39 -14.21
N VAL A 58 -1.35 -15.14 -14.11
CA VAL A 58 -2.42 -14.63 -13.24
C VAL A 58 -3.27 -13.67 -14.08
N GLU A 59 -4.57 -13.60 -13.79
CA GLU A 59 -5.46 -12.64 -14.45
C GLU A 59 -5.12 -11.21 -14.02
N PHE A 60 -5.22 -10.25 -14.93
CA PHE A 60 -4.93 -8.84 -14.63
C PHE A 60 -5.72 -8.30 -13.44
N ASP A 61 -7.01 -8.64 -13.34
CA ASP A 61 -7.86 -8.24 -12.21
C ASP A 61 -7.30 -8.72 -10.85
N GLN A 62 -6.70 -9.90 -10.78
CA GLN A 62 -6.08 -10.40 -9.54
C GLN A 62 -4.81 -9.64 -9.16
N VAL A 63 -4.05 -9.16 -10.15
CA VAL A 63 -2.90 -8.28 -9.90
C VAL A 63 -3.37 -6.90 -9.43
N MET A 64 -4.44 -6.39 -10.05
CA MET A 64 -5.05 -5.12 -9.67
C MET A 64 -5.54 -5.11 -8.23
N GLU A 65 -6.16 -6.19 -7.75
CA GLU A 65 -6.56 -6.33 -6.34
C GLU A 65 -5.36 -6.14 -5.39
N VAL A 66 -4.22 -6.79 -5.67
CA VAL A 66 -3.02 -6.67 -4.84
C VAL A 66 -2.43 -5.26 -4.87
N ILE A 67 -2.41 -4.64 -6.05
CA ILE A 67 -1.93 -3.26 -6.22
C ILE A 67 -2.83 -2.30 -5.44
N MET A 68 -4.15 -2.43 -5.58
CA MET A 68 -5.12 -1.58 -4.90
C MET A 68 -5.12 -1.77 -3.40
N ASP A 69 -4.96 -2.99 -2.90
CA ASP A 69 -4.78 -3.26 -1.47
C ASP A 69 -3.51 -2.57 -0.93
N GLY A 70 -2.41 -2.63 -1.70
CA GLY A 70 -1.17 -1.93 -1.38
C GLY A 70 -1.35 -0.41 -1.34
N ILE A 71 -2.06 0.16 -2.32
CA ILE A 71 -2.38 1.60 -2.36
C ILE A 71 -3.21 1.98 -1.14
N ARG A 72 -4.30 1.25 -0.87
CA ARG A 72 -5.25 1.52 0.23
C ARG A 72 -4.65 1.40 1.63
N CYS A 73 -3.52 0.71 1.77
CA CYS A 73 -2.77 0.67 3.03
C CYS A 73 -2.09 2.00 3.39
N HIS A 74 -1.89 2.89 2.42
CA HIS A 74 -1.12 4.12 2.60
C HIS A 74 -1.80 5.36 2.04
N TYR A 75 -2.69 5.20 1.08
CA TYR A 75 -3.36 6.26 0.35
C TYR A 75 -4.86 6.01 0.30
N GLY A 76 -5.61 7.10 0.36
CA GLY A 76 -7.06 7.12 0.19
C GLY A 76 -7.46 8.30 -0.70
N THR A 77 -8.74 8.40 -1.02
CA THR A 77 -9.25 9.61 -1.66
C THR A 77 -9.34 10.74 -0.62
N PRO A 78 -9.13 12.01 -1.00
CA PRO A 78 -9.32 13.14 -0.09
C PRO A 78 -10.71 13.18 0.56
N GLU A 79 -11.72 12.68 -0.16
CA GLU A 79 -13.11 12.60 0.28
C GLU A 79 -13.27 11.56 1.40
N ASP A 80 -12.72 10.35 1.22
CA ASP A 80 -12.76 9.29 2.23
C ASP A 80 -11.97 9.66 3.49
N GLU A 81 -10.82 10.32 3.32
CA GLU A 81 -9.95 10.77 4.41
C GLU A 81 -10.41 12.08 5.07
N SER A 82 -11.59 12.60 4.67
CA SER A 82 -12.20 13.83 5.23
C SER A 82 -11.29 15.06 5.16
N VAL A 83 -10.45 15.15 4.13
CA VAL A 83 -9.50 16.27 3.96
C VAL A 83 -10.27 17.55 3.63
N PRO A 84 -10.09 18.64 4.40
CA PRO A 84 -10.76 19.90 4.13
C PRO A 84 -10.42 20.42 2.73
N TYR A 85 -11.46 20.82 1.99
CA TYR A 85 -11.33 21.47 0.68
C TYR A 85 -11.62 22.97 0.79
N ASN A 86 -10.75 23.78 0.19
CA ASN A 86 -10.95 25.22 0.03
C ASN A 86 -10.92 25.57 -1.46
N SER A 87 -11.93 26.30 -1.96
CA SER A 87 -12.00 26.70 -3.37
C SER A 87 -10.83 27.57 -3.85
N GLU A 88 -10.13 28.28 -2.96
CA GLU A 88 -8.98 29.12 -3.32
C GLU A 88 -7.65 28.36 -3.34
N PHE A 89 -7.51 27.32 -2.50
CA PHE A 89 -6.22 26.64 -2.25
C PHE A 89 -6.25 25.12 -2.51
N GLY A 90 -7.41 24.56 -2.84
CA GLY A 90 -7.61 23.12 -3.01
C GLY A 90 -7.71 22.37 -1.68
N TYR A 91 -7.35 21.08 -1.71
CA TYR A 91 -7.26 20.25 -0.52
C TYR A 91 -6.12 20.69 0.39
N TRP A 92 -6.34 20.65 1.71
CA TRP A 92 -5.32 21.02 2.70
C TRP A 92 -4.12 20.07 2.74
N SER A 93 -4.32 18.80 2.37
CA SER A 93 -3.25 17.82 2.25
C SER A 93 -2.70 17.80 0.82
N LYS A 94 -1.44 17.37 0.67
CA LYS A 94 -0.87 17.08 -0.65
C LYS A 94 -1.66 15.96 -1.31
N THR A 95 -2.17 16.24 -2.50
CA THR A 95 -2.84 15.28 -3.37
C THR A 95 -1.96 14.90 -4.56
N TYR A 96 -2.22 13.72 -5.11
CA TYR A 96 -1.55 13.17 -6.29
C TYR A 96 -2.63 12.70 -7.26
N ASP A 97 -2.39 12.86 -8.56
CA ASP A 97 -3.21 12.15 -9.55
C ASP A 97 -2.79 10.67 -9.61
N THR A 98 -3.59 9.84 -10.29
CA THR A 98 -3.30 8.41 -10.42
C THR A 98 -1.97 8.14 -11.14
N GLU A 99 -1.60 8.97 -12.12
CA GLU A 99 -0.39 8.75 -12.91
C GLU A 99 0.88 9.02 -12.09
N ASP A 100 0.95 10.19 -11.45
CA ASP A 100 2.00 10.59 -10.52
C ASP A 100 2.10 9.60 -9.36
N LEU A 101 0.96 9.16 -8.81
CA LEU A 101 0.96 8.20 -7.69
C LEU A 101 1.64 6.89 -8.10
N ILE A 102 1.25 6.32 -9.24
CA ILE A 102 1.74 5.00 -9.69
C ILE A 102 3.19 5.09 -10.18
N LYS A 103 3.55 6.12 -10.95
CA LYS A 103 4.87 6.25 -11.59
C LYS A 103 5.92 6.87 -10.68
N ASP A 104 5.59 7.94 -9.96
CA ASP A 104 6.59 8.75 -9.26
C ASP A 104 6.59 8.53 -7.75
N VAL A 105 5.42 8.34 -7.14
CA VAL A 105 5.30 8.22 -5.68
C VAL A 105 5.52 6.78 -5.22
N ILE A 106 4.75 5.84 -5.77
CA ILE A 106 4.87 4.41 -5.48
C ILE A 106 6.00 3.81 -6.32
N GLY A 107 6.12 4.26 -7.58
CA GLY A 107 7.17 3.80 -8.49
C GLY A 107 7.03 2.33 -8.84
N VAL A 108 5.84 1.91 -9.28
CA VAL A 108 5.58 0.51 -9.65
C VAL A 108 6.54 0.11 -10.78
N GLN A 109 7.44 -0.83 -10.49
CA GLN A 109 8.44 -1.31 -11.43
C GLN A 109 7.85 -2.45 -12.29
N ALA A 110 7.24 -2.09 -13.41
CA ALA A 110 6.70 -3.01 -14.40
C ALA A 110 6.95 -2.48 -15.82
N ASP A 111 6.61 -3.28 -16.83
CA ASP A 111 6.65 -2.82 -18.22
C ASP A 111 5.66 -1.66 -18.45
N ASP A 112 6.06 -0.68 -19.28
CA ASP A 112 5.28 0.54 -19.55
C ASP A 112 3.84 0.24 -20.00
N ALA A 113 3.65 -0.77 -20.85
CA ALA A 113 2.34 -1.19 -21.34
C ALA A 113 1.41 -1.69 -20.21
N ILE A 114 1.97 -2.30 -19.16
CA ILE A 114 1.21 -2.74 -18.00
C ILE A 114 0.90 -1.54 -17.11
N ILE A 115 1.87 -0.63 -16.89
CA ILE A 115 1.68 0.58 -16.10
C ILE A 115 0.54 1.44 -16.68
N GLU A 116 0.54 1.67 -17.99
CA GLU A 116 -0.53 2.41 -18.67
C GLU A 116 -1.89 1.74 -18.49
N LYS A 117 -1.92 0.41 -18.54
CA LYS A 117 -3.15 -0.37 -18.33
C LYS A 117 -3.66 -0.26 -16.89
N VAL A 118 -2.77 -0.33 -15.90
CA VAL A 118 -3.09 -0.13 -14.48
C VAL A 118 -3.70 1.27 -14.27
N ILE A 119 -3.05 2.32 -14.79
CA ILE A 119 -3.55 3.71 -14.67
C ILE A 119 -4.94 3.84 -15.30
N LYS A 120 -5.15 3.26 -16.49
CA LYS A 120 -6.43 3.28 -17.17
C LYS A 120 -7.52 2.50 -16.42
N ALA A 121 -7.16 1.41 -15.75
CA ALA A 121 -8.08 0.59 -14.97
C ALA A 121 -8.57 1.30 -13.70
N ILE A 122 -7.67 2.00 -13.00
CA ILE A 122 -8.00 2.82 -11.82
C ILE A 122 -8.84 4.03 -12.22
N GLY A 123 -8.46 4.70 -13.32
CA GLY A 123 -9.11 5.91 -13.81
C GLY A 123 -8.32 7.18 -13.50
N SER A 124 -8.42 8.13 -14.44
CA SER A 124 -7.63 9.37 -14.44
C SER A 124 -8.22 10.46 -13.55
N ASP A 125 -9.50 10.38 -13.19
CA ASP A 125 -10.20 11.43 -12.43
C ASP A 125 -10.00 11.32 -10.92
N SER A 126 -9.35 10.25 -10.45
CA SER A 126 -9.12 9.99 -9.03
C SER A 126 -7.97 10.84 -8.49
N SER A 127 -8.24 11.58 -7.42
CA SER A 127 -7.21 12.24 -6.61
C SER A 127 -6.90 11.37 -5.38
N TRP A 128 -5.62 11.29 -5.03
CA TRP A 128 -5.11 10.47 -3.94
C TRP A 128 -4.41 11.32 -2.90
N CYS A 129 -4.59 11.00 -1.62
CA CYS A 129 -3.87 11.60 -0.51
C CYS A 129 -3.36 10.50 0.41
N LEU A 130 -2.43 10.84 1.31
CA LEU A 130 -2.02 9.91 2.36
C LEU A 130 -3.21 9.61 3.27
N GLN A 131 -3.32 8.36 3.69
CA GLN A 131 -4.30 7.97 4.70
C GLN A 131 -4.05 8.71 6.02
N ASN A 132 -5.11 9.25 6.62
CA ASN A 132 -5.10 10.05 7.86
C ASN A 132 -3.98 11.12 7.85
N PRO A 133 -3.98 12.07 6.89
CA PRO A 133 -2.86 12.97 6.69
C PRO A 133 -2.63 13.94 7.86
N GLU A 134 -3.63 14.11 8.73
CA GLU A 134 -3.54 14.93 9.95
C GLU A 134 -2.67 14.27 11.04
N TYR A 135 -2.46 12.95 10.98
CA TYR A 135 -1.76 12.19 12.00
C TYR A 135 -0.40 11.68 11.49
N PRO A 136 0.67 11.72 12.31
CA PRO A 136 1.92 11.09 11.95
C PRO A 136 1.73 9.58 11.78
N ARG A 137 2.46 8.98 10.84
CA ARG A 137 2.42 7.52 10.66
C ARG A 137 3.01 6.82 11.87
N GLN A 138 2.58 5.58 12.12
CA GLN A 138 3.16 4.78 13.21
C GLN A 138 4.68 4.66 13.09
N SER A 139 5.20 4.51 11.87
CA SER A 139 6.64 4.50 11.61
C SER A 139 7.34 5.82 11.97
N GLU A 140 6.68 6.96 11.77
CA GLU A 140 7.17 8.29 12.13
C GLU A 140 7.15 8.48 13.63
N PHE A 141 6.07 8.08 14.31
CA PHE A 141 6.00 8.01 15.78
C PHE A 141 7.12 7.14 16.35
N MET A 142 7.26 5.90 15.88
CA MET A 142 8.31 4.99 16.35
C MET A 142 9.72 5.53 16.10
N SER A 143 9.93 6.21 14.97
CA SER A 143 11.21 6.85 14.65
C SER A 143 11.50 8.03 15.57
N ALA A 144 10.47 8.84 15.88
CA ALA A 144 10.58 9.95 16.83
C ALA A 144 10.88 9.43 18.24
N ASP A 145 10.17 8.39 18.70
CA ASP A 145 10.38 7.73 19.98
C ASP A 145 11.77 7.11 20.06
N TRP A 146 12.23 6.44 19.01
CA TRP A 146 13.57 5.88 18.95
C TRP A 146 14.66 6.96 19.03
N LYS A 147 14.47 8.08 18.32
CA LYS A 147 15.38 9.23 18.41
C LYS A 147 15.38 9.84 19.80
N ALA A 148 14.22 9.98 20.44
CA ALA A 148 14.09 10.47 21.80
C ALA A 148 14.79 9.53 22.79
N PHE A 149 14.57 8.23 22.66
CA PHE A 149 15.24 7.19 23.43
C PHE A 149 16.77 7.27 23.28
N CYS A 150 17.27 7.35 22.05
CA CYS A 150 18.70 7.52 21.77
C CYS A 150 19.27 8.79 22.42
N LYS A 151 18.52 9.89 22.41
CA LYS A 151 18.94 11.16 23.04
C LYS A 151 19.04 11.02 24.55
N ILE A 152 18.09 10.35 25.19
CA ILE A 152 18.11 10.05 26.63
C ILE A 152 19.35 9.22 26.97
N LEU A 153 19.59 8.12 26.23
CA LEU A 153 20.75 7.27 26.44
C LEU A 153 22.08 8.02 26.28
N LYS A 154 22.21 8.88 25.26
CA LYS A 154 23.47 9.58 24.97
C LYS A 154 23.81 10.69 25.95
N HIS A 155 22.80 11.36 26.50
CA HIS A 155 23.02 12.64 27.19
C HIS A 155 22.54 12.67 28.64
N GLN A 156 21.64 11.76 29.03
CA GLN A 156 20.97 11.84 30.35
C GLN A 156 21.21 10.61 31.21
N VAL A 157 21.69 9.49 30.63
CA VAL A 157 21.88 8.24 31.37
C VAL A 157 23.29 7.71 31.14
N ARG A 158 24.10 7.63 32.20
CA ARG A 158 25.51 7.21 32.11
C ARG A 158 25.69 5.70 31.96
N TYR A 159 24.77 4.92 32.52
CA TYR A 159 24.77 3.46 32.46
C TYR A 159 23.34 2.96 32.28
N VAL A 160 23.12 2.09 31.29
CA VAL A 160 21.86 1.40 31.09
C VAL A 160 22.10 -0.09 31.16
N PHE A 161 21.47 -0.74 32.14
CA PHE A 161 21.54 -2.19 32.33
C PHE A 161 20.27 -2.82 31.75
N ILE A 162 20.36 -3.29 30.51
CA ILE A 162 19.27 -4.04 29.87
C ILE A 162 19.45 -5.51 30.25
N SER A 163 18.71 -5.98 31.24
CA SER A 163 18.70 -7.40 31.60
C SER A 163 17.85 -8.17 30.60
N ILE A 164 18.49 -8.85 29.64
CA ILE A 164 17.82 -9.81 28.76
C ILE A 164 17.65 -11.10 29.56
N GLN A 165 16.51 -11.27 30.22
CA GLN A 165 16.20 -12.54 30.89
C GLN A 165 15.92 -13.62 29.85
N ARG A 166 16.92 -14.46 29.58
CA ARG A 166 16.74 -15.73 28.86
C ARG A 166 16.08 -16.72 29.81
N GLY A 167 14.76 -16.61 29.99
CA GLY A 167 14.04 -17.50 30.90
C GLY A 167 12.54 -17.32 30.88
N SER A 168 11.86 -18.21 30.17
CA SER A 168 10.41 -18.48 30.17
C SER A 168 9.51 -17.48 29.42
N ARG A 169 8.58 -18.06 28.64
CA ARG A 169 7.64 -17.41 27.73
C ARG A 169 6.81 -16.32 28.44
N MET A 170 7.26 -15.07 28.37
CA MET A 170 6.42 -13.90 28.61
C MET A 170 6.85 -12.81 27.62
N ASN A 171 5.94 -12.45 26.72
CA ASN A 171 6.16 -11.49 25.63
C ASN A 171 6.73 -10.17 26.15
N ILE A 172 7.97 -9.84 25.75
CA ILE A 172 8.64 -8.55 26.00
C ILE A 172 7.75 -7.35 25.61
N VAL A 173 6.86 -7.54 24.63
CA VAL A 173 5.86 -6.56 24.19
C VAL A 173 4.91 -6.11 25.32
N LYS A 174 4.54 -7.01 26.25
CA LYS A 174 3.63 -6.66 27.37
C LYS A 174 4.28 -5.79 28.46
N LEU A 175 5.61 -5.79 28.58
CA LEU A 175 6.32 -5.00 29.58
C LEU A 175 6.55 -3.56 29.11
N ILE A 176 6.77 -3.35 27.81
CA ILE A 176 6.96 -2.00 27.25
C ILE A 176 5.61 -1.27 27.13
N LEU A 177 4.53 -1.97 26.76
CA LEU A 177 3.19 -1.37 26.65
C LEU A 177 2.54 -1.00 27.99
N ARG A 178 2.99 -1.56 29.12
CA ARG A 178 2.45 -1.22 30.46
C ARG A 178 2.97 0.11 31.03
N GLN A 179 4.06 0.65 30.50
CA GLN A 179 4.67 1.91 30.98
C GLN A 179 4.15 3.14 30.21
N PHE A 180 3.46 2.95 29.08
CA PHE A 180 2.97 4.03 28.22
C PHE A 180 1.45 4.27 28.29
N TRP A 181 0.71 3.56 29.16
CA TRP A 181 -0.76 3.68 29.27
C TRP A 181 -1.26 4.13 30.66
N ILE A 182 -0.46 4.93 31.37
CA ILE A 182 -0.92 5.71 32.54
C ILE A 182 -0.36 7.14 32.43
N ARG A 183 -0.94 7.92 31.52
CA ARG A 183 -1.26 9.33 31.73
C ARG A 183 -2.14 9.87 30.61
#